data_AF-A0A7X9FIQ5-F1
#
_entry.id   AF-A0A7X9FIQ5-F1
#
_cell.length_a   1.000
_cell.length_b   1.000
_cell.length_c   1.000
_cell.angle_alpha   90.00
_cell.angle_beta   90.00
_cell.angle_gamma   90.00
#
_symmetry.space_group_name_H-M   'P 1'
#
loop_
_entity.id
_entity.type
_entity.pdbx_description
1 polymer ?
#
loop_
_entity_poly.entity_id
_entity_poly.type
_entity_poly.pdbx_seq_one_letter_code
_entity_poly.pdbx_strand_id
1 'polypeptide(L)'
;MKRSIPTTVTVAAVVGLLAALAAIFLARERPDAVWSGKILRVGYAEEYPYSFRDAAGRVTGESPETARAVFDRLRIKDVRWVLVEFANLIHELERGEIDMIAAGMFITPQRSRRIDFSLPTAKVGQGLLVRSGNPKNLHSCADLVKRTDVVVAVLSGSVEEQGL
;
A
#
# COMPACT_ATOMS: atom_id res chain seq x y z
N MET A 1 -45.34 -29.45 28.24
CA MET A 1 -46.04 -29.17 26.97
C MET A 1 -45.00 -28.75 25.93
N LYS A 2 -44.52 -29.68 25.08
CA LYS A 2 -43.47 -29.41 24.08
C LYS A 2 -44.15 -28.77 22.86
N ARG A 3 -43.90 -27.48 22.60
CA ARG A 3 -44.35 -26.80 21.38
C ARG A 3 -43.45 -27.25 20.23
N SER A 4 -43.93 -28.13 19.37
CA SER A 4 -43.25 -28.49 18.13
C SER A 4 -43.36 -27.33 17.15
N ILE A 5 -42.21 -26.82 16.72
CA ILE A 5 -42.16 -25.79 15.67
C ILE A 5 -42.52 -26.50 14.35
N PRO A 6 -43.50 -25.98 13.57
CA PRO A 6 -43.92 -26.62 12.34
C PRO A 6 -42.77 -26.62 11.31
N THR A 7 -42.51 -27.79 10.72
CA THR A 7 -41.40 -28.05 9.80
C THR A 7 -41.28 -27.03 8.66
N THR A 8 -42.41 -26.46 8.22
CA THR A 8 -42.49 -25.42 7.18
C THR A 8 -41.79 -24.11 7.58
N VAL A 9 -41.82 -23.74 8.87
CA VAL A 9 -41.16 -22.53 9.39
C VAL A 9 -39.64 -22.72 9.42
N THR A 10 -39.17 -23.93 9.70
CA THR A 10 -37.74 -24.27 9.70
C THR A 10 -37.15 -24.22 8.28
N VAL A 11 -37.88 -24.70 7.28
CA VAL A 11 -37.42 -24.69 5.87
C VAL A 11 -37.30 -23.25 5.33
N ALA A 12 -38.30 -22.40 5.60
CA ALA A 12 -38.28 -21.01 5.14
C ALA A 12 -37.11 -20.19 5.75
N ALA A 13 -36.78 -20.42 7.02
CA ALA A 13 -35.67 -19.76 7.69
C ALA A 13 -34.30 -20.17 7.12
N VAL A 14 -34.13 -21.46 6.78
CA VAL A 14 -32.89 -21.97 6.18
C VAL A 14 -32.70 -21.43 4.75
N VAL A 15 -33.77 -21.35 3.96
CA VAL A 15 -33.72 -20.76 2.61
C VAL A 15 -33.41 -19.27 2.66
N GLY A 16 -34.01 -18.52 3.60
CA GLY A 16 -33.70 -17.10 3.79
C GLY A 16 -32.25 -16.84 4.19
N LEU A 17 -31.69 -17.68 5.06
CA LEU A 17 -30.29 -17.58 5.48
C LEU A 17 -29.31 -17.92 4.34
N LEU A 18 -29.63 -18.95 3.54
CA LEU A 18 -28.83 -19.31 2.36
C LEU A 18 -28.86 -18.24 1.28
N ALA A 19 -30.02 -17.60 1.05
CA ALA A 19 -30.14 -16.47 0.13
C ALA A 19 -29.36 -15.24 0.62
N ALA A 20 -29.37 -14.96 1.93
CA ALA A 20 -28.58 -13.88 2.51
C ALA A 20 -27.07 -14.16 2.39
N LEU A 21 -26.63 -15.39 2.65
CA LEU A 21 -25.24 -15.81 2.47
C LEU A 21 -24.80 -15.75 1.01
N ALA A 22 -25.66 -16.17 0.07
CA ALA A 22 -25.39 -16.06 -1.36
C ALA A 22 -25.31 -14.60 -1.83
N ALA A 23 -26.15 -13.71 -1.31
CA ALA A 23 -26.09 -12.27 -1.59
C ALA A 23 -24.79 -11.63 -1.06
N ILE A 24 -24.32 -12.05 0.12
CA ILE A 24 -23.03 -11.62 0.67
C ILE A 24 -21.87 -12.15 -0.18
N PHE A 25 -21.96 -13.39 -0.68
CA PHE A 25 -20.94 -13.98 -1.55
C PHE A 25 -20.89 -13.31 -2.92
N LEU A 26 -22.04 -13.02 -3.53
CA LEU A 26 -22.16 -12.30 -4.80
C LEU A 26 -21.74 -10.83 -4.68
N ALA A 27 -21.97 -10.18 -3.52
CA ALA A 27 -21.44 -8.85 -3.26
C ALA A 27 -19.90 -8.84 -3.04
N ARG A 28 -19.30 -10.00 -2.77
CA ARG A 28 -17.85 -10.16 -2.59
C ARG A 28 -17.12 -10.31 -3.92
N GLU A 29 -17.76 -10.89 -4.95
CA GLU A 29 -17.30 -10.72 -6.33
C GLU A 29 -17.58 -9.29 -6.74
N ARG A 30 -16.55 -8.43 -6.67
CA ARG A 30 -16.66 -7.09 -7.24
C ARG A 30 -16.57 -7.24 -8.77
N PRO A 31 -17.67 -7.14 -9.54
CA PRO A 31 -17.54 -6.90 -10.96
C PRO A 31 -16.65 -5.67 -11.13
N ASP A 32 -15.70 -5.74 -12.07
CA ASP A 32 -14.69 -4.72 -12.39
C ASP A 32 -15.05 -3.37 -11.77
N ALA A 33 -14.43 -3.02 -10.63
CA ALA A 33 -14.76 -1.80 -9.92
C ALA A 33 -14.43 -0.61 -10.82
N VAL A 34 -15.41 -0.16 -11.59
CA VAL A 34 -15.30 1.02 -12.43
C VAL A 34 -15.18 2.20 -11.49
N TRP A 35 -14.06 2.92 -11.60
CA TRP A 35 -13.82 4.10 -10.81
C TRP A 35 -14.99 5.08 -10.94
N SER A 36 -15.42 5.66 -9.82
CA SER A 36 -16.64 6.48 -9.68
C SER A 36 -16.67 7.77 -10.51
N GLY A 37 -15.62 8.06 -11.29
CA GLY A 37 -15.46 9.30 -12.06
C GLY A 37 -15.04 10.51 -11.23
N LYS A 38 -14.69 10.32 -9.95
CA LYS A 38 -14.12 11.37 -9.09
C LYS A 38 -12.62 11.56 -9.37
N ILE A 39 -12.00 12.60 -8.81
CA ILE A 39 -10.54 12.75 -8.87
C ILE A 39 -9.89 11.66 -7.99
N LEU A 40 -9.01 10.84 -8.56
CA LEU A 40 -8.20 9.87 -7.83
C LEU A 40 -6.99 10.59 -7.20
N ARG A 41 -6.90 10.61 -5.88
CA ARG A 41 -5.81 11.25 -5.13
C ARG A 41 -4.73 10.21 -4.84
N VAL A 42 -3.56 10.36 -5.46
CA VAL A 42 -2.45 9.41 -5.33
C VAL A 42 -1.36 10.03 -4.48
N GLY A 43 -1.15 9.47 -3.28
CA GLY A 43 -0.09 9.86 -2.37
C GLY A 43 1.28 9.38 -2.87
N TYR A 44 2.26 10.28 -2.85
CA TYR A 44 3.66 9.96 -3.13
C TYR A 44 4.58 10.64 -2.09
N ALA A 45 5.80 10.13 -1.95
CA ALA A 45 6.87 10.75 -1.15
C ALA A 45 8.07 11.08 -2.05
N GLU A 46 8.93 12.01 -1.66
CA GLU A 46 10.17 12.30 -2.40
C GLU A 46 11.24 11.27 -2.03
N GLU A 47 11.36 10.23 -2.86
CA GLU A 47 12.26 9.10 -2.67
C GLU A 47 12.76 8.60 -4.04
N TYR A 48 13.91 9.08 -4.48
CA TYR A 48 14.50 8.64 -5.73
C TYR A 48 15.02 7.18 -5.62
N PRO A 49 14.77 6.30 -6.61
CA PRO A 49 14.07 6.52 -7.88
C PRO A 49 12.57 6.12 -7.87
N TYR A 50 12.00 5.81 -6.72
CA TYR A 50 10.65 5.24 -6.61
C TYR A 50 9.54 6.26 -6.89
N SER A 51 9.63 7.44 -6.30
CA SER A 51 8.73 8.55 -6.59
C SER A 51 9.42 9.87 -6.35
N PHE A 52 9.35 10.79 -7.29
CA PHE A 52 9.96 12.11 -7.18
C PHE A 52 9.35 13.07 -8.17
N ARG A 53 9.61 14.37 -8.02
CA ARG A 53 9.31 15.36 -9.07
C ARG A 53 10.52 15.56 -9.98
N ASP A 54 10.29 15.50 -11.30
CA ASP A 54 11.30 15.88 -12.27
C ASP A 54 11.54 17.40 -12.31
N ALA A 55 12.49 17.85 -13.13
CA ALA A 55 12.82 19.27 -13.28
C ALA A 55 11.65 20.14 -13.77
N ALA A 56 10.64 19.54 -14.41
CA ALA A 56 9.41 20.22 -14.83
C ALA A 56 8.32 20.19 -13.75
N GLY A 57 8.60 19.60 -12.58
CA GLY A 57 7.66 19.45 -11.46
C GLY A 57 6.67 18.29 -11.63
N ARG A 58 6.84 17.45 -12.66
CA ARG A 58 5.97 16.29 -12.88
C ARG A 58 6.36 15.16 -11.93
N VAL A 59 5.37 14.62 -11.23
CA VAL A 59 5.56 13.42 -10.39
C VAL A 59 5.81 12.21 -11.28
N THR A 60 6.96 11.59 -11.07
CA THR A 60 7.52 10.48 -11.87
C THR A 60 8.30 9.53 -10.95
N GLY A 61 8.93 8.51 -11.53
CA GLY A 61 9.63 7.43 -10.82
C GLY A 61 8.96 6.09 -11.07
N GLU A 62 9.53 5.02 -10.51
CA GLU A 62 9.01 3.66 -10.71
C GLU A 62 7.52 3.56 -10.35
N SER A 63 7.12 4.04 -9.18
CA SER A 63 5.76 3.84 -8.67
C SER A 63 4.74 4.75 -9.37
N PRO A 64 5.00 6.06 -9.56
CA PRO A 64 4.07 6.93 -10.29
C PRO A 64 3.86 6.53 -11.75
N GLU A 65 4.93 6.14 -12.47
CA GLU A 65 4.81 5.76 -13.88
C GLU A 65 4.16 4.38 -14.03
N THR A 66 4.39 3.45 -13.10
CA THR A 66 3.66 2.18 -13.05
C THR A 66 2.16 2.41 -12.80
N ALA A 67 1.82 3.26 -11.84
CA ALA A 67 0.43 3.64 -11.55
C ALA A 67 -0.24 4.27 -12.79
N ARG A 68 0.46 5.17 -13.48
CA ARG A 68 -0.02 5.83 -14.71
C ARG A 68 -0.36 4.82 -15.80
N ALA A 69 0.49 3.82 -16.02
CA ALA A 69 0.23 2.76 -17.00
C ALA A 69 -1.01 1.90 -16.66
N VAL A 70 -1.36 1.78 -15.37
CA VAL A 70 -2.60 1.13 -14.91
C VAL A 70 -3.80 2.05 -15.13
N PHE A 71 -3.69 3.33 -14.76
CA PHE A 71 -4.76 4.31 -14.95
C PHE A 71 -5.15 4.46 -16.42
N ASP A 72 -4.18 4.46 -17.34
CA ASP A 72 -4.44 4.51 -18.78
C ASP A 72 -5.27 3.32 -19.27
N ARG A 73 -4.98 2.11 -18.78
CA ARG A 73 -5.74 0.89 -19.11
C ARG A 73 -7.16 0.92 -18.56
N LEU A 74 -7.32 1.49 -17.35
CA LEU A 74 -8.61 1.64 -16.69
C LEU A 74 -9.37 2.89 -17.14
N ARG A 75 -8.80 3.69 -18.06
CA ARG A 75 -9.36 4.96 -18.55
C ARG A 75 -9.62 5.97 -17.43
N ILE A 76 -8.82 5.94 -16.36
CA ILE A 76 -8.84 6.91 -15.27
C ILE A 76 -8.00 8.11 -15.71
N LYS A 77 -8.63 9.26 -15.93
CA LYS A 77 -7.96 10.48 -16.42
C LYS A 77 -7.74 11.52 -15.33
N ASP A 78 -8.63 11.56 -14.33
CA ASP A 78 -8.61 12.59 -13.29
C ASP A 78 -7.76 12.11 -12.10
N VAL A 79 -6.46 12.41 -12.14
CA VAL A 79 -5.50 12.03 -11.09
C VAL A 79 -4.88 13.27 -10.47
N ARG A 80 -4.90 13.35 -9.14
CA ARG A 80 -4.20 14.37 -8.36
C ARG A 80 -3.08 13.70 -7.55
N TRP A 81 -1.85 14.11 -7.80
CA TRP A 81 -0.71 13.68 -7.00
C TRP A 81 -0.62 14.50 -5.72
N VAL A 82 -0.53 13.84 -4.58
CA VAL A 82 -0.49 14.44 -3.25
C VAL A 82 0.85 14.11 -2.63
N LEU A 83 1.68 15.14 -2.37
CA LEU A 83 2.93 14.95 -1.66
C LEU A 83 2.64 14.70 -0.18
N VAL A 84 3.18 13.62 0.36
CA VAL A 84 3.03 13.23 1.76
C VAL A 84 4.38 12.73 2.26
N GLU A 85 4.71 13.05 3.51
CA GLU A 85 5.85 12.43 4.20
C GLU A 85 5.66 10.91 4.22
N PHE A 86 6.73 10.16 3.91
CA PHE A 86 6.63 8.70 3.73
C PHE A 86 5.96 8.00 4.94
N ALA A 87 6.36 8.39 6.16
CA ALA A 87 5.80 7.89 7.41
C ALA A 87 4.28 8.09 7.55
N ASN A 88 3.71 9.09 6.88
CA ASN A 88 2.30 9.47 7.01
C ASN A 88 1.42 8.92 5.88
N LEU A 89 2.00 8.34 4.82
CA LEU A 89 1.24 7.82 3.65
C LEU A 89 0.11 6.87 4.03
N ILE A 90 0.37 5.89 4.91
CA ILE A 90 -0.64 4.91 5.33
C ILE A 90 -1.77 5.59 6.12
N HIS A 91 -1.42 6.55 6.97
CA HIS A 91 -2.40 7.27 7.78
C HIS A 91 -3.32 8.14 6.92
N GLU A 92 -2.77 8.84 5.92
CA GLU A 92 -3.57 9.61 4.96
C GLU A 92 -4.50 8.71 4.13
N LEU A 93 -4.06 7.49 3.80
CA LEU A 93 -4.90 6.51 3.12
C LEU A 93 -6.04 6.01 4.01
N GLU A 94 -5.77 5.67 5.28
CA GLU A 94 -6.79 5.24 6.23
C GLU A 94 -7.84 6.32 6.53
N ARG A 95 -7.41 7.59 6.56
CA ARG A 95 -8.31 8.74 6.72
C ARG A 95 -9.11 9.05 5.46
N GLY A 96 -8.77 8.43 4.33
CA GLY A 96 -9.39 8.71 3.05
C GLY A 96 -9.03 10.09 2.49
N GLU A 97 -7.87 10.64 2.87
CA GLU A 97 -7.33 11.88 2.30
C GLU A 97 -6.61 11.62 0.97
N ILE A 98 -6.08 10.41 0.80
CA ILE A 98 -5.64 9.84 -0.48
C ILE A 98 -6.37 8.52 -0.75
N ASP A 99 -6.41 8.12 -2.01
CA ASP A 99 -7.13 6.92 -2.48
C ASP A 99 -6.16 5.77 -2.84
N MET A 100 -4.88 6.09 -3.06
CA MET A 100 -3.83 5.13 -3.43
C MET A 100 -2.45 5.69 -3.04
N ILE A 101 -1.50 4.81 -2.74
CA ILE A 101 -0.08 5.15 -2.52
C ILE A 101 0.75 4.68 -3.72
N ALA A 102 1.62 5.54 -4.22
CA ALA A 102 2.59 5.22 -5.27
C ALA A 102 3.98 5.77 -4.89
N ALA A 103 4.66 5.09 -3.96
CA ALA A 103 5.87 5.58 -3.32
C ALA A 103 6.85 4.46 -2.89
N GLY A 104 7.08 3.44 -3.72
CA GLY A 104 8.08 2.39 -3.41
C GLY A 104 7.81 1.60 -2.12
N MET A 105 6.58 1.65 -1.60
CA MET A 105 6.29 1.16 -0.25
C MET A 105 6.39 -0.37 -0.18
N PHE A 106 7.39 -0.86 0.55
CA PHE A 106 7.52 -2.29 0.83
C PHE A 106 6.26 -2.87 1.47
N ILE A 107 5.88 -4.05 0.98
CA ILE A 107 4.84 -4.89 1.57
C ILE A 107 5.43 -5.53 2.83
N THR A 108 4.80 -5.29 3.99
CA THR A 108 5.18 -5.93 5.26
C THR A 108 3.92 -6.44 5.99
N PRO A 109 4.02 -7.47 6.85
CA PRO A 109 2.86 -7.96 7.60
C PRO A 109 2.18 -6.88 8.43
N GLN A 110 2.92 -5.90 8.94
CA GLN A 110 2.35 -4.79 9.70
C GLN A 110 1.54 -3.84 8.83
N ARG A 111 2.03 -3.51 7.62
CA ARG A 111 1.33 -2.65 6.68
C ARG A 111 0.13 -3.37 6.06
N SER A 112 0.26 -4.66 5.74
CA SER A 112 -0.83 -5.48 5.18
C SER A 112 -2.00 -5.73 6.15
N ARG A 113 -1.82 -5.45 7.45
CA ARG A 113 -2.95 -5.44 8.41
C ARG A 113 -3.75 -4.15 8.40
N ARG A 114 -3.20 -3.08 7.80
CA ARG A 114 -3.76 -1.72 7.80
C ARG A 114 -4.35 -1.36 6.44
N ILE A 115 -3.68 -1.77 5.36
CA ILE A 115 -4.04 -1.43 3.99
C ILE A 115 -3.90 -2.64 3.08
N ASP A 116 -4.66 -2.63 1.98
CA ASP A 116 -4.51 -3.59 0.90
C ASP A 116 -3.39 -3.13 -0.06
N PHE A 117 -2.62 -4.11 -0.55
CA PHE A 117 -1.60 -3.87 -1.57
C PHE A 117 -2.04 -4.45 -2.91
N SER A 118 -1.55 -3.85 -4.00
CA SER A 118 -1.59 -4.48 -5.31
C SER A 118 -0.68 -5.72 -5.34
N LEU A 119 -0.62 -6.36 -6.50
CA LEU A 119 0.51 -7.23 -6.81
C LEU A 119 1.83 -6.42 -6.73
N PRO A 120 2.95 -7.05 -6.31
CA PRO A 120 4.24 -6.36 -6.25
C PRO A 120 4.66 -5.84 -7.63
N THR A 121 5.09 -4.58 -7.70
CA THR A 121 5.58 -3.95 -8.94
C THR A 121 7.09 -4.08 -9.09
N ALA A 122 7.82 -4.11 -7.97
CA ALA A 122 9.26 -4.26 -7.91
C ALA A 122 9.69 -5.16 -6.75
N LYS A 123 10.86 -5.78 -6.89
CA LYS A 123 11.56 -6.48 -5.81
C LYS A 123 12.97 -5.94 -5.71
N VAL A 124 13.29 -5.33 -4.58
CA VAL A 124 14.56 -4.68 -4.31
C VAL A 124 15.16 -5.20 -3.00
N GLY A 125 16.49 -5.21 -2.93
CA GLY A 125 17.23 -5.47 -1.70
C GLY A 125 17.60 -4.15 -1.01
N GLN A 126 17.81 -4.20 0.31
CA GLN A 126 18.34 -3.08 1.06
C GLN A 126 19.87 -3.01 0.88
N GLY A 127 20.43 -1.79 0.95
CA GLY A 127 21.86 -1.57 0.85
C GLY A 127 22.31 -0.41 1.72
N LEU A 128 23.61 -0.40 2.07
CA LEU A 128 24.25 0.71 2.77
C LEU A 128 25.01 1.56 1.76
N LEU A 129 24.67 2.85 1.70
CA LEU A 129 25.48 3.83 1.00
C LEU A 129 26.59 4.31 1.94
N VAL A 130 27.84 4.02 1.57
CA VAL A 130 29.03 4.40 2.34
C VAL A 130 29.93 5.32 1.51
N ARG A 131 30.85 6.03 2.19
CA ARG A 131 31.89 6.80 1.49
C ARG A 131 32.75 5.86 0.65
N SER A 132 33.26 6.39 -0.46
CA SER A 132 34.24 5.69 -1.30
C SER A 132 35.39 5.12 -0.47
N GLY A 133 35.80 3.89 -0.78
CA GLY A 133 36.80 3.12 -0.02
C GLY A 133 36.28 2.45 1.26
N ASN A 134 35.02 2.71 1.67
CA ASN A 134 34.41 2.14 2.88
C ASN A 134 35.31 2.24 4.13
N PRO A 135 35.69 3.46 4.57
CA PRO A 135 36.68 3.65 5.63
C PRO A 135 36.25 3.09 6.99
N LYS A 136 34.95 2.83 7.18
CA LYS A 136 34.39 2.24 8.39
C LYS A 136 34.17 0.72 8.28
N ASN A 137 34.57 0.11 7.16
CA ASN A 137 34.45 -1.31 6.88
C ASN A 137 33.04 -1.88 7.16
N LEU A 138 32.00 -1.18 6.69
CA LEU A 138 30.59 -1.56 6.87
C LEU A 138 30.12 -2.37 5.65
N HIS A 139 29.61 -3.57 5.88
CA HIS A 139 29.13 -4.48 4.82
C HIS A 139 27.68 -4.91 5.02
N SER A 140 27.14 -4.70 6.22
CA SER A 140 25.78 -5.09 6.57
C SER A 140 25.19 -4.20 7.66
N CYS A 141 23.87 -4.19 7.82
CA CYS A 141 23.24 -3.53 8.96
C CYS A 141 23.68 -4.15 10.30
N ALA A 142 24.07 -5.42 10.32
CA ALA A 142 24.60 -6.08 11.52
C ALA A 142 25.91 -5.45 12.02
N ASP A 143 26.70 -4.85 11.13
CA ASP A 143 27.91 -4.11 11.50
C ASP A 143 27.60 -2.84 12.28
N LEU A 144 26.38 -2.28 12.14
CA LEU A 144 25.95 -1.05 12.80
C LEU A 144 25.59 -1.27 14.27
N VAL A 145 25.06 -2.45 14.62
CA VAL A 145 24.62 -2.78 15.99
C VAL A 145 25.73 -2.62 17.02
N LYS A 146 27.00 -2.80 16.62
CA LYS A 146 28.17 -2.76 17.50
C LYS A 146 28.93 -1.42 17.47
N ARG A 147 28.42 -0.41 16.75
CA ARG A 147 29.15 0.83 16.46
C ARG A 147 28.50 2.00 17.17
N THR A 148 29.28 2.71 17.97
CA THR A 148 28.86 3.97 18.61
C THR A 148 29.41 5.20 17.89
N ASP A 149 30.34 5.02 16.97
CA ASP A 149 30.97 6.07 16.15
C ASP A 149 30.29 6.25 14.79
N VAL A 150 29.19 5.54 14.51
CA VAL A 150 28.46 5.58 13.23
C VAL A 150 27.08 6.18 13.45
N VAL A 151 26.73 7.16 12.61
CA VAL A 151 25.38 7.70 12.50
C VAL A 151 24.80 7.23 11.18
N VAL A 152 23.58 6.71 11.21
CA VAL A 152 22.87 6.18 10.05
C VAL A 152 21.66 7.07 9.79
N ALA A 153 21.53 7.57 8.57
CA ALA A 153 20.35 8.29 8.14
C ALA A 153 19.46 7.33 7.35
N VAL A 154 18.18 7.29 7.70
CA VAL A 154 17.15 6.49 7.04
C VAL A 154 15.94 7.37 6.76
N LEU A 155 15.10 6.94 5.81
CA LEU A 155 13.81 7.56 5.57
C LEU A 155 12.88 7.23 6.73
N SER A 156 12.25 8.23 7.34
CA SER A 156 11.35 7.97 8.47
C SER A 156 10.11 7.17 8.04
N GLY A 157 9.72 6.19 8.86
CA GLY A 157 8.65 5.24 8.59
C GLY A 157 9.01 4.12 7.61
N SER A 158 10.24 4.10 7.10
CA SER A 158 10.72 3.08 6.18
C SER A 158 11.02 1.75 6.89
N VAL A 159 11.31 0.71 6.11
CA VAL A 159 11.67 -0.61 6.67
C VAL A 159 13.10 -0.62 7.22
N GLU A 160 13.95 0.29 6.76
CA GLU A 160 15.30 0.52 7.29
C GLU A 160 15.26 1.07 8.72
N GLU A 161 14.33 1.99 9.01
CA GLU A 161 14.14 2.54 10.36
C GLU A 161 13.70 1.48 11.38
N GLN A 162 12.90 0.49 10.95
CA GLN A 162 12.41 -0.58 11.82
C GLN A 162 13.45 -1.69 12.07
N GLY A 163 14.45 -1.78 11.18
CA GLY A 163 15.50 -2.81 11.23
C GLY A 163 16.77 -2.37 11.96
N LEU A 164 16.85 -1.11 12.38
CA LEU A 164 17.93 -0.52 13.19
C LEU A 164 17.50 -0.40 14.65
#